data_AF-A0A5C8ML26-F1
#
_entry.id   AF-A0A5C8ML26-F1
#
_cell.length_a   1.000
_cell.length_b   1.000
_cell.length_c   1.000
_cell.angle_alpha   90.00
_cell.angle_beta   90.00
_cell.angle_gamma   90.00
#
_symmetry.space_group_name_H-M   'P 1'
#
loop_
_entity.id
_entity.type
_entity.pdbx_description
1 polymer ?
#
loop_
_entity_poly.entity_id
_entity_poly.type
_entity_poly.pdbx_seq_one_letter_code
_entity_poly.pdbx_strand_id
1 'polypeptide(L)' 'MGRSRGQKTRDKNKATLPQVPKQLKSDGLDVEYSREFADYEDLEAEARAQAAGIRQSKARKK' A
#
# COMPACT_ATOMS: atom_id res chain seq x y z
N MET A 1 9.65 24.22 26.25
CA MET A 1 8.62 23.20 25.94
C MET A 1 9.29 21.90 25.53
N GLY A 2 9.21 20.87 26.38
CA GLY A 2 9.92 19.60 26.23
C GLY A 2 9.35 18.74 25.10
N ARG A 3 10.20 18.38 24.13
CA ARG A 3 9.85 17.41 23.08
C ARG A 3 10.00 16.01 23.66
N SER A 4 8.92 15.25 23.62
CA SER A 4 8.71 13.94 24.25
C SER A 4 9.80 12.92 23.92
N ARG A 5 10.71 12.68 24.86
CA ARG A 5 11.76 11.65 24.80
C ARG A 5 11.25 10.25 25.21
N GLY A 6 10.11 9.81 24.67
CA GLY A 6 9.49 8.55 25.11
C GLY A 6 8.40 7.96 24.23
N GLN A 7 8.13 8.54 23.04
CA GLN A 7 7.18 7.92 22.12
C GLN A 7 7.90 6.79 21.36
N LYS A 8 7.60 5.53 21.72
CA LYS A 8 7.75 4.41 20.78
C LYS A 8 6.94 4.81 19.55
N THR A 9 7.59 4.93 18.39
CA THR A 9 6.86 5.15 17.14
C THR A 9 5.89 3.98 17.00
N ARG A 10 4.60 4.22 17.26
CA ARG A 10 3.56 3.22 17.02
C ARG A 10 3.71 2.74 15.59
N ASP A 11 3.37 1.47 15.36
CA ASP A 11 3.49 0.81 14.07
C ASP A 11 2.97 1.74 12.98
N LYS A 12 3.74 1.90 11.89
CA LYS A 12 3.43 2.85 10.80
C LYS A 12 2.18 2.46 9.99
N ASN A 13 1.37 1.54 10.51
CA ASN A 13 0.13 1.08 9.92
C ASN A 13 -0.89 2.22 9.93
N LYS A 14 -1.17 2.75 8.74
CA LYS A 14 -2.11 3.86 8.55
C LYS A 14 -3.55 3.49 8.91
N ALA A 15 -3.89 2.20 8.89
CA ALA A 15 -5.23 1.71 9.19
C ALA A 15 -5.66 2.01 10.65
N THR A 16 -4.74 1.83 11.60
CA THR A 16 -5.06 1.88 13.04
C THR A 16 -4.69 3.22 13.70
N LEU A 17 -4.08 4.14 12.95
CA LEU A 17 -3.65 5.42 13.50
C LEU A 17 -4.84 6.35 13.76
N PRO A 18 -4.87 7.03 14.92
CA PRO A 18 -5.99 7.89 15.31
C PRO A 18 -6.08 9.15 14.45
N GLN A 19 -4.95 9.67 13.95
CA GLN A 19 -4.90 10.90 13.14
C GLN A 19 -5.13 10.66 11.64
N VAL A 20 -5.27 9.42 11.18
CA VAL A 20 -5.46 9.17 9.75
C VAL A 20 -6.90 9.52 9.38
N PRO A 21 -7.12 10.41 8.39
CA PRO A 21 -8.45 10.72 7.87
C PRO A 21 -9.20 9.43 7.50
N LYS A 22 -10.52 9.41 7.72
CA LYS A 22 -11.33 8.18 7.54
C LYS A 22 -11.20 7.59 6.14
N GLN A 23 -11.09 8.44 5.12
CA GLN A 23 -10.96 8.04 3.71
C GLN A 23 -9.62 7.36 3.39
N LEU A 24 -8.62 7.49 4.27
CA LEU A 24 -7.28 6.93 4.09
C LEU A 24 -7.04 5.70 4.97
N LYS A 25 -8.02 5.28 5.77
CA LYS A 25 -7.95 4.03 6.52
C LYS A 25 -8.34 2.90 5.58
N SER A 26 -7.58 1.80 5.62
CA SER A 26 -7.99 0.58 4.92
C SER A 26 -9.14 -0.07 5.68
N ASP A 27 -10.17 -0.51 4.97
CA ASP A 27 -11.35 -1.15 5.57
C ASP A 27 -11.08 -2.60 6.03
N GLY A 28 -9.91 -3.17 5.71
CA GLY A 28 -9.49 -4.50 6.16
C GLY A 28 -10.26 -5.65 5.51
N LEU A 29 -11.00 -5.37 4.44
CA LEU A 29 -11.68 -6.37 3.62
C LEU A 29 -10.70 -6.86 2.56
N ASP A 30 -10.22 -8.09 2.74
CA ASP A 30 -9.49 -8.80 1.69
C ASP A 30 -10.54 -9.38 0.72
N VAL A 31 -10.64 -8.80 -0.47
CA VAL A 31 -11.53 -9.28 -1.54
C VAL A 31 -10.71 -10.09 -2.53
N GLU A 32 -11.16 -11.30 -2.87
CA GLU A 32 -10.48 -12.12 -3.86
C GLU A 32 -10.56 -11.47 -5.26
N TYR A 33 -9.40 -11.34 -5.90
CA TYR A 33 -9.33 -10.85 -7.26
C TYR A 33 -9.86 -11.90 -8.24
N SER A 34 -10.82 -11.51 -9.08
CA SER A 34 -11.30 -12.31 -10.20
C SER A 34 -11.05 -11.59 -11.51
N ARG A 35 -10.21 -12.22 -12.35
CA ARG A 35 -9.79 -11.65 -13.63
C ARG A 35 -10.92 -11.51 -14.65
N GLU A 36 -11.97 -12.31 -14.55
CA GLU A 36 -13.11 -12.27 -15.47
C GLU A 36 -14.01 -11.05 -15.23
N PHE A 37 -14.00 -10.51 -14.02
CA PHE A 37 -14.73 -9.30 -13.64
C PHE A 37 -13.86 -8.04 -13.63
N ALA A 38 -12.57 -8.18 -13.92
CA ALA A 38 -11.63 -7.08 -13.98
C ALA A 38 -12.01 -6.14 -15.14
N ASP A 39 -12.05 -4.85 -14.85
CA ASP A 39 -12.27 -3.84 -15.89
C ASP A 39 -10.96 -3.50 -16.62
N TYR A 40 -11.04 -2.52 -17.52
CA TYR A 40 -9.87 -2.08 -18.29
C TYR A 40 -8.77 -1.49 -17.39
N GLU A 41 -9.16 -0.75 -16.35
CA GLU A 41 -8.21 -0.08 -15.46
C GLU A 41 -7.45 -1.09 -14.60
N ASP A 42 -8.14 -2.13 -14.13
CA ASP A 42 -7.53 -3.25 -13.40
C ASP A 42 -6.46 -3.95 -14.24
N LEU A 43 -6.76 -4.25 -15.51
CA LEU A 43 -5.80 -4.89 -16.43
C LEU A 43 -4.59 -3.99 -16.73
N GLU A 44 -4.80 -2.68 -16.88
CA GLU A 44 -3.69 -1.74 -17.07
C GLU A 44 -2.81 -1.64 -15.81
N ALA A 45 -3.43 -1.61 -14.63
CA ALA A 45 -2.74 -1.59 -13.35
C ALA A 45 -1.87 -2.83 -13.15
N GLU A 46 -2.37 -4.02 -13.49
CA GLU A 46 -1.60 -5.27 -13.48
C GLU A 46 -0.38 -5.19 -14.40
N ALA A 47 -0.58 -4.76 -15.64
CA ALA A 47 0.51 -4.63 -16.63
C ALA A 47 1.59 -3.65 -16.15
N ARG A 48 1.18 -2.53 -15.55
CA ARG A 48 2.09 -1.52 -14.99
C ARG A 48 2.86 -2.06 -13.78
N ALA A 49 2.20 -2.80 -12.89
CA ALA A 49 2.82 -3.43 -11.74
C ALA A 49 3.87 -4.46 -12.16
N GLN A 50 3.57 -5.30 -13.16
CA GLN A 50 4.52 -6.25 -13.72
C GLN A 50 5.75 -5.54 -14.31
N ALA A 51 5.55 -4.48 -15.10
CA ALA A 51 6.64 -3.70 -15.66
C ALA A 51 7.53 -3.05 -14.58
N ALA A 52 6.93 -2.54 -13.50
CA ALA A 52 7.65 -1.97 -12.37
C ALA A 52 8.46 -3.04 -11.60
N GLY A 53 7.88 -4.22 -11.36
CA GLY A 53 8.57 -5.34 -10.72
C GLY A 53 9.80 -5.80 -11.50
N ILE A 54 9.69 -5.86 -12.83
CA ILE A 54 10.83 -6.16 -13.73
C ILE A 54 11.91 -5.08 -13.62
N ARG A 55 11.54 -3.80 -13.54
CA ARG A 55 12.51 -2.71 -13.35
C ARG A 55 13.22 -2.82 -12.00
N GLN A 56 12.48 -3.08 -10.93
CA GLN A 56 13.03 -3.18 -9.58
C GLN A 56 13.97 -4.38 -9.44
N SER A 57 13.62 -5.54 -9.99
CA SER A 57 14.47 -6.74 -9.94
C SER A 57 15.78 -6.55 -10.70
N LYS A 58 15.74 -5.90 -11.87
CA LYS A 58 16.94 -5.51 -12.63
C LYS A 58 17.83 -4.55 -11.84
N ALA A 59 17.24 -3.55 -11.18
CA ALA A 59 17.98 -2.60 -10.35
C ALA A 59 18.66 -3.27 -9.14
N ARG A 60 18.01 -4.26 -8.51
CA ARG A 60 18.57 -5.00 -7.36
C ARG A 60 19.71 -5.96 -7.71
N LYS A 61 19.78 -6.42 -8.97
CA LYS A 61 20.81 -7.38 -9.42
C LYS A 61 22.12 -6.70 -9.86
N LYS A 62 22.12 -5.37 -9.97
CA LYS A 62 23.29 -4.56 -10.32
C LYS A 62 23.98 -4.05 -9.06
#